data_AF-A0A9E7E9K5-F1
#
_entry.id   AF-A0A9E7E9K5-F1
#
_cell.length_a   1.000
_cell.length_b   1.000
_cell.length_c   1.000
_cell.angle_alpha   90.00
_cell.angle_beta   90.00
_cell.angle_gamma   90.00
#
_symmetry.space_group_name_H-M   'P 1'
#
loop_
_entity.id
_entity.type
_entity.pdbx_description
1 polymer ?
#
loop_
_entity_poly.entity_id
_entity_poly.type
_entity_poly.pdbx_seq_one_letter_code
_entity_poly.pdbx_strand_id
1 'polypeptide(L)'
;MFALHLQLMNKRYLIVFDDVWNIDEWYEGLMSSGLPDEGLWAGHLRLDRVLPKDCGGSVIVTSRLEEVAVKMVGEENMCRIEPDKDGECCWNIFTDSVTEGGLADDHPTLRSMKTEIVDRCGGLPLAAKTIGEILRGSLSPAETSAPENKLHP
;
A
#
# COMPACT_ATOMS: atom_id res chain seq x y z
N MET A 1 -9.97 14.24 -22.86
CA MET A 1 -9.65 12.80 -23.09
C MET A 1 -8.88 12.55 -24.39
N PHE A 2 -9.27 13.11 -25.55
CA PHE A 2 -8.45 13.03 -26.79
C PHE A 2 -7.03 13.60 -26.59
N ALA A 3 -6.89 14.69 -25.83
CA ALA A 3 -5.59 15.25 -25.47
C ALA A 3 -4.70 14.26 -24.71
N LEU A 4 -5.24 13.49 -23.74
CA LEU A 4 -4.47 12.49 -23.00
C LEU A 4 -4.01 11.38 -23.93
N HIS A 5 -4.90 10.87 -24.80
CA HIS A 5 -4.55 9.89 -25.81
C HIS A 5 -3.38 10.36 -26.68
N LEU A 6 -3.48 11.56 -27.28
CA LEU A 6 -2.41 12.14 -28.10
C LEU A 6 -1.10 12.34 -27.33
N GLN A 7 -1.17 12.69 -26.04
CA GLN A 7 0.03 12.86 -25.21
C GLN A 7 0.74 11.54 -24.90
N LEU A 8 -0.01 10.43 -24.85
CA LEU A 8 0.51 9.10 -24.57
C LEU A 8 0.85 8.30 -25.84
N MET A 9 0.30 8.69 -27.01
CA MET A 9 0.60 8.04 -28.28
C MET A 9 2.11 7.98 -28.53
N ASN A 10 2.59 6.81 -28.94
CA ASN A 10 4.01 6.52 -29.21
C ASN A 10 4.95 6.74 -28.00
N LYS A 11 4.41 6.73 -26.77
CA LYS A 11 5.20 6.76 -25.53
C LYS A 11 4.90 5.55 -24.67
N ARG A 12 5.93 5.07 -23.97
CA ARG A 12 5.74 4.16 -22.84
C ARG A 12 5.27 4.98 -21.64
N TYR A 13 4.25 4.48 -20.95
CA TYR A 13 3.69 5.14 -19.77
C TYR A 13 3.37 4.12 -18.67
N LEU A 14 3.32 4.60 -17.44
CA LEU A 14 2.80 3.87 -16.29
C LEU A 14 1.74 4.76 -15.63
N ILE A 15 0.53 4.23 -15.45
CA ILE A 15 -0.56 4.91 -14.73
C ILE A 15 -0.93 4.05 -13.53
N VAL A 16 -1.05 4.66 -12.36
CA VAL A 16 -1.45 3.98 -11.13
C VAL A 16 -2.78 4.57 -10.66
N PHE A 17 -3.81 3.72 -10.59
CA PHE A 17 -5.07 4.02 -9.93
C PHE A 17 -4.99 3.44 -8.52
N ASP A 18 -4.71 4.32 -7.55
CA ASP A 18 -4.54 3.92 -6.16
C ASP A 18 -5.87 3.98 -5.39
N ASP A 19 -6.10 2.99 -4.53
CA ASP A 19 -7.24 2.87 -3.62
C ASP A 19 -8.60 3.08 -4.30
N VAL A 20 -8.91 2.27 -5.32
CA VAL A 20 -10.18 2.33 -6.05
C VAL A 20 -11.28 1.59 -5.28
N TRP A 21 -12.44 2.23 -5.09
CA TRP A 21 -13.58 1.67 -4.34
C TRP A 21 -14.86 1.49 -5.16
N ASN A 22 -15.01 2.23 -6.26
CA ASN A 22 -16.20 2.19 -7.09
C ASN A 22 -15.82 2.35 -8.56
N ILE A 23 -16.53 1.65 -9.42
CA ILE A 23 -16.36 1.64 -10.86
C ILE A 23 -17.72 1.89 -11.48
N ASP A 24 -17.77 2.89 -12.34
CA ASP A 24 -18.81 3.04 -13.34
C ASP A 24 -18.29 2.55 -14.71
N GLU A 25 -19.16 2.61 -15.71
CA GLU A 25 -18.88 2.14 -17.07
C GLU A 25 -17.59 2.73 -17.68
N TRP A 26 -17.11 3.88 -17.17
CA TRP A 26 -15.88 4.52 -17.62
C TRP A 26 -14.64 3.66 -17.37
N TYR A 27 -14.54 3.04 -16.19
CA TYR A 27 -13.33 2.34 -15.71
C TYR A 27 -13.33 0.85 -16.03
N GLU A 28 -14.45 0.30 -16.48
CA GLU A 28 -14.59 -1.12 -16.78
C GLU A 28 -13.73 -1.55 -17.97
N GLY A 29 -13.23 -2.79 -17.90
CA GLY A 29 -12.70 -3.52 -19.04
C GLY A 29 -11.53 -2.84 -19.75
N LEU A 30 -10.53 -2.39 -19.00
CA LEU A 30 -9.30 -1.76 -19.49
C LEU A 30 -8.57 -2.61 -20.55
N MET A 31 -8.74 -3.92 -20.47
CA MET A 31 -8.15 -4.91 -21.37
C MET A 31 -9.04 -5.29 -22.57
N SER A 32 -10.23 -4.69 -22.70
CA SER A 32 -11.15 -5.00 -23.81
C SER A 32 -10.50 -4.62 -25.14
N SER A 33 -10.29 -5.59 -26.03
CA SER A 33 -9.54 -5.43 -27.30
C SER A 33 -10.35 -4.82 -28.45
N GLY A 34 -11.58 -4.37 -28.20
CA GLY A 34 -12.44 -3.78 -29.23
C GLY A 34 -11.91 -2.43 -29.71
N LEU A 35 -11.51 -2.35 -30.99
CA LEU A 35 -11.35 -1.07 -31.67
C LEU A 35 -12.72 -0.38 -31.74
N PRO A 36 -12.82 0.94 -31.47
CA PRO A 36 -14.04 1.65 -31.73
C PRO A 36 -14.30 1.68 -33.24
N ASP A 37 -15.50 1.26 -33.64
CA ASP A 37 -16.06 1.64 -34.94
C ASP A 37 -16.00 3.17 -35.06
N GLU A 38 -15.61 3.71 -36.21
CA GLU A 38 -15.24 5.13 -36.38
C GLU A 38 -16.36 6.12 -35.98
N GLY A 39 -17.61 5.63 -35.83
CA GLY A 39 -18.76 6.40 -35.36
C GLY A 39 -19.00 6.42 -33.83
N LEU A 40 -18.26 5.65 -33.03
CA LEU A 40 -18.58 5.39 -31.61
C LEU A 40 -17.83 6.29 -30.60
N TRP A 41 -17.18 7.35 -31.06
CA TRP A 41 -16.50 8.32 -30.19
C TRP A 41 -17.48 9.26 -29.47
N ALA A 42 -18.76 9.25 -29.87
CA ALA A 42 -19.75 10.25 -29.49
C ALA A 42 -20.66 9.86 -28.29
N GLY A 43 -20.50 8.68 -27.68
CA GLY A 43 -21.49 8.19 -26.70
C GLY A 43 -20.97 7.72 -25.36
N HIS A 44 -19.98 6.81 -25.35
CA HIS A 44 -19.48 6.18 -24.11
C HIS A 44 -17.96 6.16 -24.18
N LEU A 45 -17.38 7.19 -23.60
CA LEU A 45 -15.95 7.38 -23.53
C LEU A 45 -15.48 6.45 -22.40
N ARG A 46 -14.72 5.40 -22.74
CA ARG A 46 -14.22 4.41 -21.78
C ARG A 46 -12.70 4.52 -21.68
N LEU A 47 -12.15 4.25 -20.51
CA LEU A 47 -10.73 4.41 -20.25
C LEU A 47 -9.84 3.55 -21.18
N ASP A 48 -10.30 2.35 -21.52
CA ASP A 48 -9.63 1.44 -22.47
C ASP A 48 -9.46 2.04 -23.88
N ARG A 49 -10.29 3.01 -24.25
CA ARG A 49 -10.23 3.74 -25.53
C ARG A 49 -9.37 4.99 -25.46
N VAL A 50 -9.24 5.58 -24.26
CA VAL A 50 -8.40 6.76 -24.04
C VAL A 50 -6.93 6.40 -24.00
N LEU A 51 -6.59 5.25 -23.42
CA LEU A 51 -5.22 4.78 -23.29
C LEU A 51 -4.74 4.12 -24.61
N PRO A 52 -3.68 4.64 -25.26
CA PRO A 52 -3.14 4.04 -26.47
C PRO A 52 -2.65 2.61 -26.25
N LYS A 53 -3.11 1.67 -27.08
CA LYS A 53 -2.67 0.26 -27.04
C LYS A 53 -1.36 0.08 -27.82
N ASP A 54 -0.65 -1.03 -27.56
CA ASP A 54 0.58 -1.44 -28.27
C ASP A 54 1.76 -0.45 -28.23
N CYS A 55 1.76 0.48 -27.28
CA CYS A 55 2.85 1.45 -27.08
C CYS A 55 3.77 1.11 -25.90
N GLY A 56 3.59 -0.07 -25.27
CA GLY A 56 4.31 -0.49 -24.07
C GLY A 56 3.87 0.25 -22.81
N GLY A 57 2.63 0.71 -22.76
CA GLY A 57 2.01 1.28 -21.57
C GLY A 57 1.60 0.21 -20.55
N SER A 58 1.55 0.57 -19.28
CA SER A 58 1.07 -0.30 -18.20
C SER A 58 0.18 0.48 -17.24
N VAL A 59 -0.80 -0.23 -16.66
CA VAL A 59 -1.69 0.31 -15.64
C VAL A 59 -1.66 -0.60 -14.43
N ILE A 60 -1.51 -0.01 -13.25
CA ILE A 60 -1.62 -0.69 -11.97
C ILE A 60 -2.88 -0.15 -11.29
N VAL A 61 -3.72 -1.06 -10.81
CA VAL A 61 -4.90 -0.73 -10.00
C VAL A 61 -4.70 -1.35 -8.63
N THR A 62 -4.80 -0.55 -7.57
CA THR A 62 -4.88 -1.05 -6.20
C THR A 62 -6.30 -0.85 -5.67
N SER A 63 -6.83 -1.86 -5.00
CA SER A 63 -8.19 -1.86 -4.46
C SER A 63 -8.23 -2.82 -3.27
N ARG A 64 -9.08 -2.50 -2.29
CA ARG A 64 -9.45 -3.42 -1.19
C ARG A 64 -10.63 -4.33 -1.55
N LEU A 65 -11.27 -4.06 -2.69
CA LEU A 65 -12.43 -4.77 -3.20
C LEU A 65 -12.03 -5.56 -4.45
N GLU A 66 -11.98 -6.88 -4.32
CA GLU A 66 -11.60 -7.78 -5.41
C GLU A 66 -12.51 -7.61 -6.64
N GLU A 67 -13.82 -7.54 -6.42
CA GLU A 67 -14.82 -7.32 -7.47
C GLU A 67 -14.58 -6.05 -8.29
N VAL A 68 -14.03 -5.01 -7.65
CA VAL A 68 -13.68 -3.74 -8.31
C VAL A 68 -12.45 -3.97 -9.19
N ALA A 69 -11.38 -4.54 -8.64
CA ALA A 69 -10.17 -4.82 -9.41
C ALA A 69 -10.46 -5.73 -10.62
N VAL A 70 -11.22 -6.82 -10.43
CA VAL A 70 -11.60 -7.76 -11.50
C VAL A 70 -12.39 -7.06 -12.61
N LYS A 71 -13.33 -6.17 -12.28
CA LYS A 71 -14.07 -5.40 -13.30
C LYS A 71 -13.18 -4.46 -14.12
N MET A 72 -12.13 -3.89 -13.54
CA MET A 72 -11.23 -2.98 -14.26
C MET A 72 -10.22 -3.73 -15.12
N VAL A 73 -9.52 -4.72 -14.54
CA VAL A 73 -8.35 -5.33 -15.17
C VAL A 73 -8.55 -6.76 -15.61
N GLY A 74 -9.65 -7.42 -15.25
CA GLY A 74 -9.86 -8.86 -15.51
C GLY A 74 -9.23 -9.75 -14.45
N GLU A 75 -9.84 -10.93 -14.22
CA GLU A 75 -9.40 -11.90 -13.21
C GLU A 75 -7.97 -12.40 -13.46
N GLU A 76 -7.60 -12.57 -14.74
CA GLU A 76 -6.29 -13.08 -15.16
C GLU A 76 -5.14 -12.13 -14.86
N ASN A 77 -5.44 -10.85 -14.58
CA ASN A 77 -4.46 -9.82 -14.27
C ASN A 77 -4.41 -9.48 -12.77
N MET A 78 -5.10 -10.26 -11.93
CA MET A 78 -5.13 -10.04 -10.49
C MET A 78 -3.83 -10.44 -9.80
N CYS A 79 -3.33 -9.55 -8.95
CA CYS A 79 -2.26 -9.85 -7.98
C CYS A 79 -2.82 -9.65 -6.57
N ARG A 80 -3.07 -10.76 -5.86
CA ARG A 80 -3.54 -10.72 -4.47
C ARG A 80 -2.33 -10.61 -3.54
N ILE A 81 -2.26 -9.51 -2.80
CA ILE A 81 -1.20 -9.28 -1.80
C ILE A 81 -1.66 -9.93 -0.50
N GLU A 82 -1.01 -11.03 -0.14
CA GLU A 82 -1.28 -11.74 1.10
C GLU A 82 -0.49 -11.14 2.27
N PRO A 83 -0.98 -11.28 3.51
CA PRO A 83 -0.20 -10.98 4.70
C PRO A 83 1.12 -11.76 4.74
N ASP A 84 2.12 -11.17 5.38
CA ASP A 84 3.42 -11.80 5.60
C ASP A 84 3.28 -13.06 6.48
N LYS A 85 3.69 -14.22 5.97
CA LYS A 85 3.40 -15.51 6.59
C LYS A 85 4.34 -15.87 7.74
N ASP A 86 5.61 -15.48 7.64
CA ASP A 86 6.59 -15.75 8.70
C ASP A 86 6.71 -14.60 9.70
N GLY A 87 6.14 -13.43 9.34
CA GLY A 87 6.11 -12.23 10.17
C GLY A 87 7.47 -11.55 10.32
N GLU A 88 8.50 -11.99 9.59
CA GLU A 88 9.81 -11.37 9.64
C GLU A 88 9.77 -9.95 9.06
N CYS A 89 8.93 -9.71 8.06
CA CYS A 89 8.70 -8.35 7.56
C CYS A 89 8.04 -7.49 8.65
N CYS A 90 7.08 -8.03 9.39
CA CYS A 90 6.46 -7.33 10.52
C CYS A 90 7.49 -7.02 11.62
N TRP A 91 8.35 -7.98 11.96
CA TRP A 91 9.42 -7.77 12.94
C TRP A 91 10.36 -6.63 12.51
N ASN A 92 10.84 -6.67 11.26
CA ASN A 92 11.73 -5.63 10.73
C ASN A 92 11.08 -4.25 10.72
N ILE A 93 9.81 -4.15 10.33
CA ILE A 93 9.08 -2.88 10.32
C ILE A 93 8.88 -2.35 11.74
N PHE A 94 8.58 -3.23 12.69
CA PHE A 94 8.49 -2.84 14.10
C PHE A 94 9.83 -2.32 14.62
N THR A 95 10.93 -3.03 14.40
CA THR A 95 12.27 -2.61 14.86
C THR A 95 12.68 -1.29 14.22
N ASP A 96 12.45 -1.11 12.92
CA ASP A 96 12.72 0.15 12.23
C ASP A 96 11.92 1.30 12.86
N SER A 97 10.62 1.09 13.12
CA SER A 97 9.74 2.11 13.72
C SER A 97 10.19 2.54 15.12
N VAL A 98 10.73 1.61 15.90
CA VAL A 98 11.24 1.86 17.26
C VAL A 98 12.62 2.53 17.20
N THR A 99 13.51 2.07 16.33
CA THR A 99 14.91 2.53 16.21
C THR A 99 15.04 3.91 15.57
N GLU A 100 14.11 4.32 14.69
CA GLU A 100 13.99 5.71 14.22
C GLU A 100 13.87 6.73 15.38
N GLY A 101 13.40 6.29 16.55
CA GLY A 101 13.33 7.09 17.78
C GLY A 101 14.60 7.12 18.63
N GLY A 102 15.70 6.48 18.18
CA GLY A 102 16.96 6.39 18.93
C GLY A 102 17.03 5.25 19.94
N LEU A 103 16.04 4.36 19.99
CA LEU A 103 16.10 3.12 20.77
C LEU A 103 17.07 2.14 20.09
N ALA A 104 17.99 1.58 20.87
CA ALA A 104 18.91 0.56 20.36
C ALA A 104 18.12 -0.72 20.04
N ASP A 105 18.28 -1.22 18.82
CA ASP A 105 17.64 -2.46 18.32
C ASP A 105 18.01 -3.70 19.16
N ASP A 106 19.13 -3.65 19.88
CA ASP A 106 19.63 -4.76 20.70
C ASP A 106 19.02 -4.83 22.12
N HIS A 107 18.14 -3.89 22.47
CA HIS A 107 17.60 -3.80 23.82
C HIS A 107 16.92 -5.13 24.22
N PRO A 108 17.27 -5.75 25.36
CA PRO A 108 16.77 -7.08 25.73
C PRO A 108 15.24 -7.18 25.73
N THR A 109 14.55 -6.09 26.09
CA THR A 109 13.09 -5.99 26.04
C THR A 109 12.54 -6.14 24.62
N LEU A 110 13.16 -5.50 23.61
CA LEU A 110 12.70 -5.61 22.22
C LEU A 110 12.85 -7.06 21.73
N ARG A 111 14.00 -7.71 21.98
CA ARG A 111 14.16 -9.13 21.60
C ARG A 111 13.11 -10.04 22.22
N SER A 112 12.72 -9.78 23.48
CA SER A 112 11.68 -10.57 24.15
C SER A 112 10.28 -10.40 23.54
N MET A 113 10.05 -9.28 22.84
CA MET A 113 8.78 -8.98 22.18
C MET A 113 8.66 -9.61 20.78
N LYS A 114 9.74 -10.12 20.17
CA LYS A 114 9.72 -10.60 18.77
C LYS A 114 8.59 -11.57 18.49
N THR A 115 8.46 -12.63 19.30
CA THR A 115 7.41 -13.63 19.13
C THR A 115 6.02 -13.01 19.24
N GLU A 116 5.79 -12.14 20.22
CA GLU A 116 4.50 -11.49 20.39
C GLU A 116 4.17 -10.53 19.24
N ILE A 117 5.15 -9.76 18.74
CA ILE A 117 4.96 -8.87 17.59
C ILE A 117 4.60 -9.67 16.34
N VAL A 118 5.36 -10.72 16.03
CA VAL A 118 5.10 -11.60 14.88
C VAL A 118 3.70 -12.21 14.97
N ASP A 119 3.33 -12.77 16.12
CA ASP A 119 2.04 -13.44 16.30
C ASP A 119 0.86 -12.47 16.28
N ARG A 120 1.01 -11.28 16.88
CA ARG A 120 -0.08 -10.29 17.02
C ARG A 120 -0.29 -9.44 15.77
N CYS A 121 0.77 -9.19 15.00
CA CYS A 121 0.64 -8.39 13.77
C CYS A 121 -0.04 -9.17 12.65
N GLY A 122 -0.06 -10.51 12.72
CA GLY A 122 -0.75 -11.35 11.74
C GLY A 122 -0.28 -11.13 10.30
N GLY A 123 0.99 -10.78 10.12
CA GLY A 123 1.56 -10.49 8.82
C GLY A 123 1.21 -9.11 8.23
N LEU A 124 0.57 -8.22 9.00
CA LEU A 124 0.19 -6.88 8.55
C LEU A 124 1.28 -5.84 8.87
N PRO A 125 1.98 -5.29 7.85
CA PRO A 125 3.00 -4.25 8.03
C PRO A 125 2.53 -3.04 8.84
N LEU A 126 1.29 -2.59 8.60
CA LEU A 126 0.73 -1.42 9.27
C LEU A 126 0.51 -1.65 10.77
N ALA A 127 0.14 -2.87 11.18
CA ALA A 127 -0.01 -3.22 12.59
C ALA A 127 1.35 -3.14 13.31
N ALA A 128 2.39 -3.74 12.72
CA ALA A 128 3.75 -3.71 13.26
C ALA A 128 4.28 -2.28 13.41
N LYS A 129 4.14 -1.46 12.35
CA LYS A 129 4.52 -0.05 12.38
C LYS A 129 3.80 0.72 13.49
N THR A 130 2.49 0.56 13.58
CA THR A 130 1.67 1.27 14.58
C THR A 130 2.11 0.91 16.01
N ILE A 131 2.33 -0.37 16.31
CA ILE A 131 2.79 -0.82 17.63
C ILE A 131 4.19 -0.26 17.94
N GLY A 132 5.11 -0.27 16.96
CA GLY A 132 6.44 0.29 17.11
C GLY A 132 6.43 1.79 17.40
N GLU A 133 5.60 2.55 16.67
CA GLU A 133 5.43 4.00 16.89
C GLU A 133 4.82 4.33 18.26
N ILE A 134 3.85 3.53 18.73
CA ILE A 134 3.26 3.67 20.08
C ILE A 134 4.31 3.40 21.16
N LEU A 135 5.10 2.33 21.01
CA LEU A 135 6.15 1.97 21.96
C LEU A 135 7.22 3.07 22.02
N ARG A 136 7.63 3.60 20.86
CA ARG A 136 8.53 4.76 20.77
C ARG A 136 7.99 5.98 21.53
N GLY A 137 6.72 6.32 21.33
CA GLY A 137 6.07 7.44 22.03
C GLY A 137 6.04 7.24 23.55
N SER A 138 5.81 6.00 23.99
CA SER A 138 5.75 5.62 25.41
C SER A 138 7.12 5.60 26.11
N LEU A 139 8.20 5.54 25.33
CA LEU A 139 9.60 5.54 25.82
C LEU A 139 10.27 6.91 25.71
N SER A 140 9.57 7.92 25.17
CA SER A 140 10.04 9.30 25.19
C SER A 140 10.09 9.84 26.64
N PRO A 141 11.06 10.69 27.01
CA PRO A 141 11.25 11.12 28.39
C PRO A 141 10.19 12.14 28.81
N ALA A 142 9.01 11.65 29.15
CA ALA A 142 8.15 12.29 30.15
C ALA A 142 8.13 11.38 31.37
N GLU A 143 8.67 11.90 32.48
CA GLU A 143 8.66 11.34 33.84
C GLU A 143 9.79 10.35 34.23
N THR A 144 11.04 10.78 34.06
CA THR A 144 12.11 10.43 35.03
C THR A 144 12.74 11.70 35.63
N SER A 145 11.97 12.40 36.47
CA SER A 145 12.51 13.32 37.48
C SER A 145 11.60 13.18 38.72
N ALA A 146 12.05 12.62 39.84
CA ALA A 146 13.14 13.18 40.64
C ALA A 146 13.94 12.11 41.42
N PRO A 147 15.22 12.40 41.75
CA PRO A 147 16.04 11.62 42.66
C PRO A 147 15.97 12.14 44.12
N GLU A 148 16.37 11.25 45.04
CA GLU A 148 16.82 11.49 46.42
C GLU A 148 15.86 12.17 47.41
N ASN A 149 15.28 11.36 48.30
CA ASN A 149 15.23 11.75 49.72
C ASN A 149 16.23 10.87 50.48
N LYS A 150 17.38 11.47 50.79
CA LYS A 150 18.37 10.91 51.70
C LYS A 150 17.76 10.77 53.09
N LEU A 151 18.01 9.60 53.65
CA LEU A 151 17.83 9.27 55.06
C LEU A 151 18.57 10.29 55.94
N HIS A 152 18.04 10.52 57.14
CA HIS A 152 18.73 10.51 58.45
C HIS A 152 18.13 11.54 59.42
N PRO A 153 18.23 11.33 60.75
CA PRO A 153 18.14 10.08 61.54
C PRO A 153 16.90 10.05 62.45
#